data_AF-A0A1P8YGA9-F1
#
_entry.id   AF-A0A1P8YGA9-F1
#
_cell.length_a   1.000
_cell.length_b   1.000
_cell.length_c   1.000
_cell.angle_alpha   90.00
_cell.angle_beta   90.00
_cell.angle_gamma   90.00
#
_symmetry.space_group_name_H-M   'P 1'
#
loop_
_entity.id
_entity.type
_entity.pdbx_description
1 polymer ?
#
loop_
_entity_poly.entity_id
_entity_poly.type
_entity_poly.pdbx_seq_one_letter_code
_entity_poly.pdbx_strand_id
1 'polypeptide(L)'
;MLREQRLLDSADVVVALFPVYWWAMPALAKGWIDRVFTRGWAYDDGPDGGPSAIDQLHFVGVAAVDEGTYDRRGPREAMTTQLQHGIAGYSRIEESSVRLLFDAETADPHVHEHLIAEGNKIGADMARRAQLVFDRDHEARAEY
;
A
#
# COMPACT_ATOMS: atom_id res chain seq x y z
N MET A 1 11.71 -6.82 -12.92
CA MET A 1 10.32 -7.04 -13.36
C MET A 1 9.85 -8.44 -12.98
N LEU A 2 10.12 -9.51 -13.75
CA LEU A 2 9.57 -10.86 -13.47
C LEU A 2 9.87 -11.40 -12.07
N ARG A 3 11.04 -11.06 -11.49
CA ARG A 3 11.36 -11.42 -10.11
C ARG A 3 10.41 -10.77 -9.10
N GLU A 4 10.08 -9.50 -9.33
CA GLU A 4 9.20 -8.72 -8.45
C GLU A 4 7.76 -9.20 -8.58
N GLN A 5 7.30 -9.48 -9.81
CA GLN A 5 5.98 -10.07 -10.05
C GLN A 5 5.84 -11.42 -9.35
N ARG A 6 6.83 -12.32 -9.47
CA ARG A 6 6.81 -13.60 -8.75
C ARG A 6 6.79 -13.46 -7.23
N LEU A 7 7.39 -12.42 -6.68
CA LEU A 7 7.32 -12.15 -5.25
C LEU A 7 5.88 -11.74 -4.86
N LEU A 8 5.27 -10.88 -5.68
CA LEU A 8 3.89 -10.41 -5.48
C LEU A 8 2.87 -11.53 -5.70
N ASP A 9 3.09 -12.43 -6.67
CA ASP A 9 2.25 -13.62 -6.92
C ASP A 9 2.22 -14.58 -5.70
N SER A 10 3.20 -14.47 -4.79
CA SER A 10 3.27 -15.28 -3.57
C SER A 10 2.78 -14.55 -2.32
N ALA A 11 2.26 -13.33 -2.46
CA ALA A 11 1.89 -12.46 -1.36
C ALA A 11 0.38 -12.22 -1.32
N ASP A 12 -0.27 -12.61 -0.22
CA ASP A 12 -1.69 -12.33 0.03
C ASP A 12 -1.95 -10.83 0.30
N VAL A 13 -0.96 -10.15 0.88
CA VAL A 13 -1.02 -8.74 1.26
C VAL A 13 0.27 -8.03 0.89
N VAL A 14 0.16 -6.96 0.10
CA VAL A 14 1.28 -6.11 -0.30
C VAL A 14 1.25 -4.79 0.46
N VAL A 15 2.36 -4.43 1.10
CA VAL A 15 2.52 -3.14 1.78
C VAL A 15 3.65 -2.33 1.15
N ALA A 16 3.31 -1.19 0.56
CA ALA A 16 4.26 -0.20 0.07
C ALA A 16 4.56 0.83 1.15
N LEU A 17 5.66 0.65 1.87
CA LEU A 17 6.19 1.59 2.87
C LEU A 17 7.23 2.52 2.24
N PHE A 18 7.04 3.84 2.36
CA PHE A 18 7.96 4.82 1.77
C PHE A 18 7.98 6.14 2.55
N PRO A 19 9.10 6.89 2.52
CA PRO A 19 9.12 8.27 2.98
C PRO A 19 8.33 9.16 2.01
N VAL A 20 7.55 10.11 2.51
CA VAL A 20 6.80 11.05 1.68
C VAL A 20 7.71 12.18 1.23
N TYR A 21 7.92 12.29 -0.08
CA TYR A 21 8.67 13.39 -0.71
C TYR A 21 7.73 14.20 -1.58
N TRP A 22 7.67 15.51 -1.33
CA TRP A 22 6.84 16.44 -2.11
C TRP A 22 5.39 15.95 -2.28
N TRP A 23 4.76 15.52 -1.18
CA TRP A 23 3.37 15.02 -1.17
C TRP A 23 3.12 13.78 -2.03
N ALA A 24 4.17 12.99 -2.31
CA ALA A 24 4.09 11.78 -3.11
C ALA A 24 5.09 10.72 -2.62
N MET A 25 5.04 9.53 -3.23
CA MET A 25 6.08 8.53 -3.06
C MET A 25 7.38 8.94 -3.79
N PRO A 26 8.57 8.48 -3.35
CA PRO A 26 9.83 8.79 -4.00
C PRO A 26 9.88 8.25 -5.44
N ALA A 27 10.67 8.89 -6.30
CA ALA A 27 10.80 8.50 -7.70
C ALA A 27 11.19 7.03 -7.89
N LEU A 28 12.02 6.46 -7.01
CA LEU A 28 12.39 5.05 -7.06
C LEU A 28 11.19 4.13 -6.81
N ALA A 29 10.36 4.44 -5.81
CA ALA A 29 9.16 3.68 -5.49
C ALA A 29 8.14 3.79 -6.62
N LYS A 30 7.89 5.01 -7.13
CA LYS A 30 7.00 5.23 -8.26
C LYS A 30 7.48 4.51 -9.51
N GLY A 31 8.77 4.60 -9.82
CA GLY A 31 9.38 3.91 -10.94
C GLY A 31 9.40 2.38 -10.79
N TRP A 32 9.36 1.84 -9.57
CA TRP A 32 9.15 0.41 -9.36
C TRP A 32 7.72 0.02 -9.74
N ILE A 33 6.70 0.76 -9.27
CA ILE A 33 5.30 0.54 -9.67
C ILE A 33 5.15 0.60 -11.19
N ASP A 34 5.69 1.64 -11.83
CA ASP A 34 5.57 1.86 -13.28
C ASP A 34 6.16 0.75 -14.15
N ARG A 35 7.13 -0.01 -13.61
CA ARG A 35 7.77 -1.11 -14.33
C ARG A 35 7.23 -2.48 -13.96
N VAL A 36 6.60 -2.63 -12.78
CA VAL A 36 6.11 -3.91 -12.26
C VAL A 36 4.63 -4.10 -12.56
N PHE A 37 3.84 -3.03 -12.47
CA PHE A 37 2.41 -3.03 -12.74
C PHE A 37 2.21 -2.92 -14.24
N THR A 38 2.26 -4.05 -14.93
CA THR A 38 2.13 -4.13 -16.40
C THR A 38 0.73 -4.60 -16.80
N ARG A 39 0.29 -4.18 -17.99
CA ARG A 39 -0.97 -4.67 -18.59
C ARG A 39 -0.99 -6.20 -18.69
N GLY A 40 -2.13 -6.81 -18.42
CA GLY A 40 -2.33 -8.26 -18.41
C GLY A 40 -1.77 -8.97 -17.17
N TRP A 41 -1.23 -8.21 -16.20
CA TRP A 41 -0.78 -8.73 -14.91
C TRP A 41 -1.38 -7.92 -13.76
N ALA A 42 -1.13 -6.60 -13.69
CA ALA A 42 -1.71 -5.76 -12.64
C ALA A 42 -3.03 -5.09 -13.05
N TYR A 43 -3.20 -4.78 -14.34
CA TYR A 43 -4.36 -4.08 -14.87
C TYR A 43 -4.65 -4.51 -16.32
N ASP A 44 -5.84 -4.16 -16.83
CA ASP A 44 -6.20 -4.32 -18.24
C ASP A 44 -6.99 -3.09 -18.73
N ASP A 45 -6.91 -2.79 -20.02
CA ASP A 45 -7.57 -1.67 -20.70
C ASP A 45 -8.85 -2.09 -21.47
N GLY A 46 -9.21 -3.38 -21.44
CA GLY A 46 -10.46 -3.88 -22.00
C GLY A 46 -11.72 -3.30 -21.32
N PRO A 47 -12.88 -3.31 -22.01
CA PRO A 47 -14.12 -2.67 -21.54
C PRO A 47 -14.61 -3.23 -20.19
N ASP A 48 -14.41 -4.53 -19.99
CA ASP A 48 -14.75 -5.19 -18.74
C ASP A 48 -13.62 -5.17 -17.74
N GLY A 49 -12.41 -4.75 -18.13
CA GLY A 49 -11.11 -4.89 -17.45
C GLY A 49 -10.79 -6.31 -16.96
N GLY A 50 -9.52 -6.56 -16.64
CA GLY A 50 -9.04 -7.84 -16.13
C GLY A 50 -8.86 -7.82 -14.61
N PRO A 51 -8.85 -8.99 -13.95
CA PRO A 51 -8.47 -9.07 -12.55
C PRO A 51 -6.99 -8.67 -12.37
N SER A 52 -6.67 -8.11 -11.21
CA SER A 52 -5.27 -7.91 -10.81
C SER A 52 -4.67 -9.24 -10.35
N ALA A 53 -3.37 -9.42 -10.58
CA ALA A 53 -2.59 -10.45 -9.90
C ALA A 53 -2.28 -10.10 -8.43
N ILE A 54 -2.65 -8.90 -7.98
CA ILE A 54 -2.46 -8.43 -6.60
C ILE A 54 -3.82 -8.38 -5.91
N ASP A 55 -4.00 -9.14 -4.84
CA ASP A 55 -5.28 -9.18 -4.12
C ASP A 55 -5.48 -7.99 -3.18
N GLN A 56 -4.43 -7.60 -2.45
CA GLN A 56 -4.48 -6.48 -1.51
C GLN A 56 -3.24 -5.58 -1.62
N LEU A 57 -3.45 -4.27 -1.58
CA LEU A 57 -2.38 -3.27 -1.69
C LEU A 57 -2.58 -2.09 -0.73
N HIS A 58 -1.68 -1.97 0.24
CA HIS A 58 -1.73 -0.91 1.24
C HIS A 58 -0.49 -0.01 1.18
N PHE A 59 -0.70 1.28 1.24
CA PHE A 59 0.35 2.29 1.21
C PHE A 59 0.56 2.86 2.61
N VAL A 60 1.81 2.95 3.04
CA VAL A 60 2.20 3.58 4.31
C VAL A 60 3.24 4.65 4.00
N GLY A 61 2.83 5.91 4.09
CA GLY A 61 3.71 7.05 3.91
C GLY A 61 4.27 7.53 5.26
N VAL A 62 5.60 7.65 5.36
CA VAL A 62 6.26 8.27 6.51
C VAL A 62 6.52 9.73 6.19
N ALA A 63 5.78 10.62 6.84
CA ALA A 63 5.79 12.05 6.60
C ALA A 63 6.67 12.79 7.62
N ALA A 64 7.48 13.73 7.13
CA ALA A 64 8.34 14.54 7.98
C ALA A 64 7.57 15.52 8.86
N VAL A 65 6.43 16.03 8.36
CA VAL A 65 5.63 17.09 8.99
C VAL A 65 4.44 16.54 9.78
N ASP A 66 3.87 17.39 10.63
CA ASP A 66 2.70 17.10 11.45
C ASP A 66 1.42 16.89 10.62
N GLU A 67 0.45 16.20 11.23
CA GLU A 67 -0.87 15.97 10.64
C GLU A 67 -1.61 17.28 10.30
N GLY A 68 -1.49 18.29 11.16
CA GLY A 68 -2.12 19.59 10.92
C GLY A 68 -1.59 20.29 9.67
N THR A 69 -0.35 20.04 9.25
CA THR A 69 0.19 20.51 7.98
C THR A 69 -0.50 19.85 6.79
N TYR A 70 -0.86 18.56 6.90
CA TYR A 70 -1.65 17.86 5.89
C TYR A 70 -3.07 18.39 5.80
N ASP A 71 -3.70 18.70 6.94
CA ASP A 71 -5.06 19.24 6.95
C ASP A 71 -5.12 20.65 6.33
N ARG A 72 -4.13 21.51 6.62
CA ARG A 72 -4.07 22.87 6.08
C ARG A 72 -3.77 22.93 4.58
N ARG A 73 -2.95 22.01 4.06
CA ARG A 73 -2.50 22.05 2.66
C ARG A 73 -3.28 21.11 1.73
N GLY A 74 -4.09 20.20 2.28
CA GLY A 74 -4.84 19.20 1.53
C GLY A 74 -4.06 18.06 0.85
N PRO A 75 -2.75 17.79 1.06
CA PRO A 75 -2.05 16.73 0.33
C PRO A 75 -2.59 15.33 0.62
N ARG A 76 -3.29 15.12 1.75
CA ARG A 76 -3.89 13.82 2.06
C ARG A 76 -4.84 13.35 0.96
N GLU A 77 -5.75 14.23 0.52
CA GLU A 77 -6.70 13.90 -0.54
C GLU A 77 -5.97 13.58 -1.85
N ALA A 78 -5.02 14.43 -2.25
CA ALA A 78 -4.21 14.21 -3.44
C ALA A 78 -3.46 12.87 -3.41
N MET A 79 -2.89 12.50 -2.26
CA MET A 79 -2.22 11.21 -2.08
C MET A 79 -3.21 10.05 -2.14
N THR A 80 -4.37 10.15 -1.51
CA THR A 80 -5.42 9.13 -1.60
C THR A 80 -5.94 8.97 -3.04
N THR A 81 -6.10 10.06 -3.78
CA THR A 81 -6.45 10.02 -5.20
C THR A 81 -5.36 9.33 -6.00
N GLN A 82 -4.09 9.73 -5.85
CA GLN A 82 -3.00 9.16 -6.65
C GLN A 82 -2.76 7.68 -6.33
N LEU A 83 -2.73 7.33 -5.04
CA LEU A 83 -2.31 6.01 -4.57
C LEU A 83 -3.47 5.02 -4.60
N GLN A 84 -4.56 5.34 -3.92
CA GLN A 84 -5.66 4.41 -3.76
C GLN A 84 -6.54 4.39 -5.01
N HIS A 85 -6.97 5.54 -5.51
CA HIS A 85 -7.82 5.56 -6.70
C HIS A 85 -7.01 5.31 -7.98
N GLY A 86 -5.85 5.97 -8.11
CA GLY A 86 -5.06 5.98 -9.33
C GLY A 86 -4.21 4.72 -9.55
N ILE A 87 -3.65 4.12 -8.50
CA ILE A 87 -2.83 2.90 -8.63
C ILE A 87 -3.66 1.66 -8.30
N ALA A 88 -4.17 1.56 -7.07
CA ALA A 88 -4.92 0.38 -6.65
C ALA A 88 -6.25 0.25 -7.40
N GLY A 89 -7.03 1.33 -7.48
CA GLY A 89 -8.33 1.35 -8.16
C GLY A 89 -8.23 1.10 -9.67
N TYR A 90 -7.26 1.73 -10.35
CA TYR A 90 -7.00 1.44 -11.77
C TYR A 90 -6.59 -0.02 -12.00
N SER A 91 -5.83 -0.60 -11.05
CA SER A 91 -5.45 -2.02 -11.05
C SER A 91 -6.55 -2.93 -10.51
N ARG A 92 -7.72 -2.40 -10.12
CA ARG A 92 -8.86 -3.13 -9.55
C ARG A 92 -8.54 -3.91 -8.28
N ILE A 93 -7.66 -3.37 -7.46
CA ILE A 93 -7.31 -3.90 -6.15
C ILE A 93 -8.27 -3.27 -5.13
N GLU A 94 -9.38 -3.95 -4.86
CA GLU A 94 -10.47 -3.44 -4.01
C GLU A 94 -10.02 -3.29 -2.55
N GLU A 95 -9.30 -4.28 -2.02
CA GLU A 95 -8.73 -4.23 -0.68
C GLU A 95 -7.45 -3.39 -0.65
N SER A 96 -7.64 -2.08 -0.52
CA SER A 96 -6.54 -1.11 -0.50
C SER A 96 -6.70 -0.02 0.55
N SER A 97 -5.59 0.58 0.98
CA SER A 97 -5.62 1.69 1.96
C SER A 97 -4.41 2.61 1.84
N VAL A 98 -4.54 3.85 2.33
CA VAL A 98 -3.44 4.80 2.50
C VAL A 98 -3.38 5.20 3.96
N ARG A 99 -2.25 4.95 4.62
CA ARG A 99 -1.95 5.37 5.99
C ARG A 99 -0.73 6.30 5.98
N LEU A 100 -0.74 7.28 6.86
CA LEU A 100 0.36 8.24 7.00
C LEU A 100 0.83 8.25 8.45
N LEU A 101 2.14 8.19 8.64
CA LEU A 101 2.83 8.34 9.92
C LEU A 101 3.48 9.73 9.92
N PHE A 102 3.01 10.63 10.78
CA PHE A 102 3.43 12.04 10.79
C PHE A 102 4.60 12.31 11.73
N ASP A 103 5.18 13.52 11.64
CA ASP A 103 6.24 13.99 12.55
C ASP A 103 7.49 13.11 12.62
N ALA A 104 7.85 12.42 11.53
CA ALA A 104 8.96 11.47 11.52
C ALA A 104 10.36 12.10 11.70
N GLU A 105 10.51 13.41 11.48
CA GLU A 105 11.79 14.12 11.65
C GLU A 105 11.92 14.85 13.00
N THR A 106 10.96 14.70 13.90
CA THR A 106 11.03 15.29 15.24
C THR A 106 12.25 14.79 16.02
N ALA A 107 12.82 15.64 16.87
CA ALA A 107 13.87 15.24 17.80
C ALA A 107 13.30 14.66 19.12
N ASP A 108 11.97 14.63 19.28
CA ASP A 108 11.29 14.12 20.48
C ASP A 108 11.26 12.58 20.49
N PRO A 109 11.95 11.92 21.44
CA PRO A 109 11.96 10.46 21.53
C PRO A 109 10.57 9.84 21.75
N HIS A 110 9.65 10.54 22.42
CA HIS A 110 8.31 10.01 22.68
C HIS A 110 7.48 9.92 21.40
N VAL A 111 7.66 10.86 20.47
CA VAL A 111 7.01 10.78 19.16
C VAL A 111 7.60 9.63 18.35
N HIS A 112 8.91 9.38 18.43
CA HIS A 112 9.52 8.21 17.80
C HIS A 112 8.97 6.89 18.36
N GLU A 113 8.84 6.76 19.69
CA GLU A 113 8.24 5.60 20.33
C GLU A 113 6.79 5.38 19.86
N HIS A 114 6.01 6.47 19.76
CA HIS A 114 4.65 6.42 19.25
C HIS A 114 4.59 5.95 17.80
N LEU A 115 5.46 6.48 16.92
CA LEU A 115 5.53 6.08 15.51
C LEU A 115 5.89 4.60 15.34
N ILE A 116 6.81 4.08 16.15
CA ILE A 116 7.15 2.66 16.16
C ILE A 116 5.93 1.83 16.61
N ALA A 117 5.21 2.28 17.65
CA ALA A 117 4.01 1.60 18.11
C ALA A 117 2.91 1.58 17.05
N GLU A 118 2.66 2.69 16.35
CA GLU A 118 1.71 2.75 15.23
C GLU A 118 2.16 1.87 14.05
N GLY A 119 3.44 1.89 13.70
CA GLY A 119 4.01 0.97 12.71
C GLY A 119 3.78 -0.50 13.06
N ASN A 120 3.98 -0.88 14.31
CA ASN A 120 3.71 -2.23 14.80
C ASN A 120 2.21 -2.59 14.73
N LYS A 121 1.31 -1.65 15.06
CA LYS A 121 -0.13 -1.86 14.93
C LYS A 121 -0.54 -2.08 13.47
N ILE A 122 0.02 -1.28 12.55
CA ILE A 122 -0.19 -1.46 11.11
C ILE A 122 0.30 -2.84 10.68
N GLY A 123 1.52 -3.22 11.05
CA GLY A 123 2.07 -4.55 10.73
C GLY A 123 1.22 -5.70 11.26
N ALA A 124 0.78 -5.61 12.51
CA ALA A 124 -0.10 -6.62 13.12
C ALA A 124 -1.45 -6.72 12.42
N ASP A 125 -1.99 -5.59 11.95
CA ASP A 125 -3.22 -5.56 11.15
C ASP A 125 -3.06 -6.24 9.80
N MET A 126 -1.96 -5.96 9.10
CA MET A 126 -1.65 -6.61 7.81
C MET A 126 -1.42 -8.11 7.97
N ALA A 127 -0.75 -8.53 9.05
CA ALA A 127 -0.55 -9.94 9.35
C ALA A 127 -1.88 -10.67 9.62
N ARG A 128 -2.81 -10.05 10.34
CA ARG A 128 -4.15 -10.62 10.55
C ARG A 128 -4.91 -10.76 9.23
N ARG A 129 -4.84 -9.76 8.35
CA ARG A 129 -5.46 -9.82 7.02
C ARG A 129 -4.90 -10.97 6.18
N ALA A 130 -3.58 -11.15 6.17
CA ALA A 130 -2.94 -12.26 5.48
C ALA A 130 -3.36 -13.63 6.05
N GLN A 131 -3.44 -13.76 7.38
CA GLN A 131 -3.90 -15.00 8.00
C GLN A 131 -5.34 -15.37 7.58
N LEU A 132 -6.24 -14.39 7.54
CA LEU A 132 -7.63 -14.62 7.11
C LEU A 132 -7.73 -15.08 5.65
N VAL A 133 -6.88 -14.55 4.77
CA VAL A 133 -6.81 -15.01 3.36
C VAL A 133 -6.31 -16.45 3.31
N PHE A 134 -5.21 -16.74 4.03
CA PHE A 134 -4.65 -18.08 4.09
C PHE A 134 -5.65 -19.12 4.60
N ASP A 135 -6.37 -18.81 5.68
CA ASP A 135 -7.36 -19.69 6.29
C ASP A 135 -8.51 -19.99 5.31
N ARG A 136 -9.06 -18.94 4.69
CA ARG A 136 -10.13 -19.06 3.67
C ARG A 136 -9.72 -19.95 2.50
N ASP A 137 -8.52 -19.74 1.98
CA ASP A 137 -8.01 -20.49 0.83
C ASP A 137 -7.68 -21.95 1.19
N HIS A 138 -7.30 -22.22 2.43
CA HIS A 138 -7.13 -23.59 2.96
C HIS A 138 -8.46 -24.32 3.12
N GLU A 139 -9.48 -23.66 3.69
CA GLU A 139 -10.82 -24.22 3.85
C GLU A 139 -11.43 -24.59 2.48
N ALA A 140 -11.36 -23.68 1.51
CA ALA A 140 -11.86 -23.92 0.15
C ALA A 140 -11.19 -25.11 -0.55
N ARG A 141 -9.94 -25.44 -0.20
CA ARG A 141 -9.21 -26.59 -0.75
C ARG A 141 -9.49 -27.89 0.00
N ALA A 142 -9.96 -27.84 1.24
CA ALA A 142 -10.32 -29.01 2.03
C ALA A 142 -11.73 -29.56 1.71
N GLU A 143 -12.56 -28.76 1.03
CA GLU A 143 -13.91 -29.13 0.58
C GLU A 143 -13.96 -29.85 -0.78
N TYR A 144 -12.79 -30.10 -1.41
CA TYR A 144 -12.63 -30.83 -2.68
C TYR A 144 -11.82 -32.12 -2.49
#